data_AF-A0A2H1E7V6-F1
#
_entry.id   AF-A0A2H1E7V6-F1
#
_cell.length_a   1.000
_cell.length_b   1.000
_cell.length_c   1.000
_cell.angle_alpha   90.00
_cell.angle_beta   90.00
_cell.angle_gamma   90.00
#
_symmetry.space_group_name_H-M   'P 1'
#
loop_
_entity.id
_entity.type
_entity.pdbx_description
1 polymer ?
#
loop_
_entity_poly.entity_id
_entity_poly.type
_entity_poly.pdbx_seq_one_letter_code
_entity_poly.pdbx_strand_id
1 'polypeptide(L)'
;MVDGVKIYVSSTVAEKWLNNPYLKFTIDVYYSTGEISKNKLIAKYQGLTFTIFYKDNTHTNIVRLQITGSLHKYWNKGKHNYNNFTFYDLTETIKELENRFYINPNTSTIHNLEFGVNVKIPLTVTELLKNLVAFKTFFFKTLSEDKNSIGKQIVAEKHRLKIYDKGKQSRLKNVSDLLRIEMHYNKMHDLKKYNIVAVSDLTELRKVKPLIQEIVNRWDNVIYYDKSINIKHLKNEQERRRIVYSAAPRHWVELGKRQRTRIKKRFNELMSLYGSTTQKDISIIILNKWNELTAEKCPPFTHPKKKIQQTQSVHLLPVSIDGYKVDKTTLKKTINILPKTTPKRGLILLPIITTKKGVCKVCSTDISHKKRGAKYCNKKCNNNHNGKMRTKKRQQKRYAEIKNLEKLILLIDKGKIWIMISYKASDGIYTDTLHQHEIATTSDWVRSVQKVLVTEYRKKAPPIKLTSYRARKLIKLINDKNLRNGKKATL
;
A
#
# COMPACT_ATOMS: atom_id res chain seq x y z
N MET A 1 -11.17 -9.72 9.11
CA MET A 1 -10.55 -8.44 9.47
C MET A 1 -9.64 -8.63 10.68
N VAL A 2 -10.12 -8.52 11.91
CA VAL A 2 -9.38 -8.95 13.12
C VAL A 2 -9.69 -10.43 13.36
N ASP A 3 -8.70 -11.23 13.75
CA ASP A 3 -8.87 -12.66 13.92
C ASP A 3 -8.25 -13.14 15.24
N GLY A 4 -6.94 -13.36 15.25
CA GLY A 4 -6.21 -13.84 16.43
C GLY A 4 -5.97 -12.73 17.46
N VAL A 5 -6.18 -13.03 18.74
CA VAL A 5 -5.89 -12.12 19.86
C VAL A 5 -5.18 -12.82 20.99
N LYS A 6 -4.41 -12.03 21.76
CA LYS A 6 -4.02 -12.34 23.13
C LYS A 6 -4.42 -11.15 24.00
N ILE A 7 -5.29 -11.38 24.98
CA ILE A 7 -5.87 -10.35 25.84
C ILE A 7 -5.51 -10.70 27.29
N TYR A 8 -5.07 -9.71 28.06
CA TYR A 8 -4.96 -9.83 29.51
C TYR A 8 -6.16 -9.16 30.16
N VAL A 9 -6.70 -9.84 31.17
CA VAL A 9 -7.92 -9.45 31.87
C VAL A 9 -7.61 -9.27 33.35
N SER A 10 -8.34 -8.38 34.01
CA SER A 10 -8.22 -8.16 35.46
C SER A 10 -8.37 -9.47 36.24
N SER A 11 -7.52 -9.67 37.26
CA SER A 11 -7.60 -10.83 38.15
C SER A 11 -8.91 -10.89 38.94
N THR A 12 -9.59 -9.76 39.14
CA THR A 12 -10.89 -9.66 39.83
C THR A 12 -12.02 -10.45 39.14
N VAL A 13 -11.81 -10.89 37.90
CA VAL A 13 -12.80 -11.66 37.12
C VAL A 13 -12.66 -13.18 37.35
N ALA A 14 -11.61 -13.64 38.04
CA ALA A 14 -11.28 -15.05 38.16
C ALA A 14 -12.40 -15.92 38.74
N GLU A 15 -12.99 -15.51 39.86
CA GLU A 15 -14.10 -16.26 40.48
C GLU A 15 -15.31 -16.36 39.54
N LYS A 16 -15.61 -15.27 38.82
CA LYS A 16 -16.69 -15.26 37.82
C LYS A 16 -16.39 -16.22 36.66
N TRP A 17 -15.13 -16.41 36.29
CA TRP A 17 -14.73 -17.38 35.28
C TRP A 17 -14.84 -18.81 35.79
N LEU A 18 -14.37 -19.09 37.01
CA LEU A 18 -14.44 -20.43 37.61
C LEU A 18 -15.89 -20.91 37.76
N ASN A 19 -16.81 -20.00 38.05
CA ASN A 19 -18.25 -20.29 38.17
C ASN A 19 -19.02 -20.13 36.85
N ASN A 20 -18.35 -19.86 35.73
CA ASN A 20 -19.02 -19.63 34.45
C ASN A 20 -19.42 -20.96 33.80
N PRO A 21 -20.71 -21.18 33.46
CA PRO A 21 -21.16 -22.46 32.90
C PRO A 21 -20.56 -22.79 31.53
N TYR A 22 -20.04 -21.79 30.81
CA TYR A 22 -19.37 -21.98 29.51
C TYR A 22 -17.89 -22.36 29.65
N LEU A 23 -17.27 -22.13 30.81
CA LEU A 23 -15.83 -22.32 31.01
C LEU A 23 -15.55 -23.53 31.90
N LYS A 24 -15.31 -24.68 31.26
CA LYS A 24 -14.84 -25.89 31.95
C LYS A 24 -13.32 -25.86 32.08
N PHE A 25 -12.84 -25.42 33.25
CA PHE A 25 -11.41 -25.37 33.53
C PHE A 25 -10.84 -26.76 33.82
N THR A 26 -9.65 -26.99 33.28
CA THR A 26 -8.89 -28.24 33.40
C THR A 26 -7.47 -27.93 33.87
N ILE A 27 -6.87 -28.90 34.56
CA ILE A 27 -5.47 -28.90 35.01
C ILE A 27 -4.72 -29.95 34.21
N ASP A 28 -3.49 -29.63 33.79
CA ASP A 28 -2.58 -30.63 33.24
C ASP A 28 -1.93 -31.39 34.41
N VAL A 29 -2.04 -32.71 34.43
CA VAL A 29 -1.38 -33.60 35.43
C VAL A 29 -0.41 -34.55 34.74
N TYR A 30 0.69 -34.88 35.40
CA TYR A 30 1.57 -35.95 34.98
C TYR A 30 0.89 -37.29 35.22
N TYR A 31 0.66 -38.06 34.15
CA TYR A 31 -0.08 -39.32 34.23
C TYR A 31 0.55 -40.33 35.20
N SER A 32 1.88 -40.40 35.22
CA SER A 32 2.61 -41.37 36.05
C SER A 32 2.67 -41.02 37.54
N THR A 33 2.62 -39.73 37.89
CA THR A 33 2.83 -39.27 39.28
C THR A 33 1.60 -38.61 39.90
N GLY A 34 0.60 -38.24 39.10
CA GLY A 34 -0.53 -37.42 39.54
C GLY A 34 -0.16 -35.97 39.85
N GLU A 35 1.12 -35.61 39.72
CA GLU A 35 1.60 -34.25 40.01
C GLU A 35 1.03 -33.24 39.02
N ILE A 36 0.62 -32.08 39.53
CA ILE A 36 0.13 -30.99 38.69
C ILE A 36 1.29 -30.41 37.89
N SER A 37 1.18 -30.52 36.57
CA SER A 37 2.26 -30.20 35.62
C SER A 37 2.53 -28.69 35.54
N LYS A 38 1.52 -27.83 35.81
CA LYS A 38 1.61 -26.39 35.59
C LYS A 38 0.76 -25.60 36.59
N ASN A 39 1.27 -24.42 36.96
CA ASN A 39 0.59 -23.38 37.73
C ASN A 39 -0.47 -22.61 36.92
N LYS A 40 -1.36 -23.34 36.20
CA LYS A 40 -2.42 -22.70 35.41
C LYS A 40 -3.64 -23.60 35.20
N LEU A 41 -4.80 -22.95 35.13
CA LEU A 41 -6.06 -23.55 34.68
C LEU A 41 -6.36 -23.14 33.25
N ILE A 42 -6.81 -24.10 32.43
CA ILE A 42 -7.18 -23.84 31.03
C ILE A 42 -8.63 -24.26 30.77
N ALA A 43 -9.41 -23.37 30.17
CA ALA A 43 -10.71 -23.68 29.58
C ALA A 43 -10.70 -23.31 28.09
N LYS A 44 -11.27 -24.16 27.23
CA LYS A 44 -11.43 -23.88 25.80
C LYS A 44 -12.90 -23.69 25.47
N TYR A 45 -13.23 -22.64 24.74
CA TYR A 45 -14.60 -22.36 24.32
C TYR A 45 -14.62 -21.75 22.91
N GLN A 46 -15.25 -22.45 21.96
CA GLN A 46 -15.53 -21.96 20.60
C GLN A 46 -14.34 -21.28 19.90
N GLY A 47 -13.12 -21.82 20.02
CA GLY A 47 -11.93 -21.24 19.36
C GLY A 47 -11.20 -20.17 20.18
N LEU A 48 -11.64 -19.90 21.40
CA LEU A 48 -10.92 -19.18 22.44
C LEU A 48 -10.40 -20.14 23.50
N THR A 49 -9.31 -19.74 24.14
CA THR A 49 -8.69 -20.42 25.26
C THR A 49 -8.52 -19.41 26.38
N PHE A 50 -9.19 -19.67 27.49
CA PHE A 50 -9.12 -18.93 28.74
C PHE A 50 -8.06 -19.58 29.62
N THR A 51 -7.23 -18.78 30.26
CA THR A 51 -6.16 -19.27 31.12
C THR A 51 -6.03 -18.42 32.36
N ILE A 52 -6.06 -19.06 33.52
CA ILE A 52 -5.77 -18.45 34.81
C ILE A 52 -4.37 -18.92 35.21
N PHE A 53 -3.45 -17.98 35.39
CA PHE A 53 -2.07 -18.26 35.81
C PHE A 53 -1.93 -17.97 37.30
N TYR A 54 -1.30 -18.90 38.01
CA TYR A 54 -1.01 -18.81 39.43
C TYR A 54 0.48 -18.64 39.66
N LYS A 55 0.86 -18.10 40.82
CA LYS A 55 2.26 -17.92 41.20
C LYS A 55 2.96 -19.26 41.39
N ASP A 56 2.23 -20.21 41.98
CA ASP A 56 2.70 -21.53 42.34
C ASP A 56 1.60 -22.58 42.07
N ASN A 57 1.90 -23.85 42.38
CA ASN A 57 0.98 -24.96 42.17
C ASN A 57 -0.11 -25.05 43.26
N THR A 58 -0.14 -24.15 44.26
CA THR A 58 -1.20 -24.12 45.28
C THR A 58 -2.52 -23.54 44.75
N HIS A 59 -2.49 -22.89 43.58
CA HIS A 59 -3.66 -22.28 42.93
C HIS A 59 -4.39 -21.24 43.79
N THR A 60 -3.67 -20.61 44.75
CA THR A 60 -4.22 -19.58 45.63
C THR A 60 -3.96 -18.16 45.13
N ASN A 61 -2.77 -17.92 44.56
CA ASN A 61 -2.33 -16.57 44.19
C ASN A 61 -2.34 -16.36 42.66
N ILE A 62 -3.37 -15.67 42.17
CA ILE A 62 -3.57 -15.40 40.75
C ILE A 62 -2.64 -14.29 40.29
N VAL A 63 -1.78 -14.61 39.32
CA VAL A 63 -0.85 -13.66 38.69
C VAL A 63 -1.50 -12.98 37.49
N ARG A 64 -2.27 -13.72 36.69
CA ARG A 64 -2.78 -13.20 35.42
C ARG A 64 -3.92 -14.01 34.84
N LEU A 65 -4.91 -13.32 34.29
CA LEU A 65 -5.93 -13.91 33.42
C LEU A 65 -5.61 -13.61 31.96
N GLN A 66 -5.77 -14.60 31.11
CA GLN A 66 -5.47 -14.50 29.68
C GLN A 66 -6.56 -15.12 28.83
N ILE A 67 -6.84 -14.47 27.71
CA ILE A 67 -7.60 -15.05 26.60
C ILE A 67 -6.70 -15.09 25.38
N THR A 68 -6.65 -16.23 24.72
CA THR A 68 -5.98 -16.41 23.43
C THR A 68 -6.87 -17.15 22.46
N GLY A 69 -6.82 -16.80 21.18
CA GLY A 69 -7.57 -17.54 20.16
C GLY A 69 -8.06 -16.64 19.05
N SER A 70 -9.06 -17.11 18.32
CA SER A 70 -9.62 -16.45 17.15
C SER A 70 -11.01 -15.90 17.46
N LEU A 71 -11.15 -14.56 17.45
CA LEU A 71 -12.44 -13.89 17.59
C LEU A 71 -13.40 -14.26 16.44
N HIS A 72 -12.85 -14.45 15.25
CA HIS A 72 -13.62 -14.85 14.08
C HIS A 72 -14.12 -16.30 14.19
N LYS A 73 -13.31 -17.24 14.68
CA LYS A 73 -13.79 -18.60 14.99
C LYS A 73 -14.83 -18.59 16.08
N TYR A 74 -14.64 -17.79 17.13
CA TYR A 74 -15.63 -17.60 18.19
C TYR A 74 -16.98 -17.13 17.65
N TRP A 75 -17.00 -16.07 16.85
CA TRP A 75 -18.22 -15.59 16.18
C TRP A 75 -18.89 -16.68 15.33
N ASN A 76 -18.10 -17.54 14.67
CA ASN A 76 -18.59 -18.72 13.95
C ASN A 76 -18.78 -19.96 14.85
N LYS A 77 -19.00 -19.80 16.15
CA LYS A 77 -19.27 -20.89 17.11
C LYS A 77 -18.17 -21.97 17.13
N GLY A 78 -16.92 -21.56 16.97
CA GLY A 78 -15.73 -22.42 16.94
C GLY A 78 -15.44 -23.13 15.63
N LYS A 79 -16.28 -22.97 14.59
CA LYS A 79 -16.22 -23.80 13.37
C LYS A 79 -15.15 -23.37 12.37
N HIS A 80 -15.13 -22.09 11.98
CA HIS A 80 -14.27 -21.62 10.88
C HIS A 80 -13.95 -20.12 10.96
N ASN A 81 -13.05 -19.65 10.08
CA ASN A 81 -12.69 -18.23 9.91
C ASN A 81 -12.39 -17.87 8.44
N TYR A 82 -13.05 -18.54 7.49
CA TYR A 82 -12.90 -18.28 6.06
C TYR A 82 -13.94 -17.30 5.50
N ASN A 83 -15.10 -17.14 6.15
CA ASN A 83 -16.15 -16.21 5.73
C ASN A 83 -15.79 -14.74 6.06
N ASN A 84 -16.71 -13.82 5.76
CA ASN A 84 -16.54 -12.43 6.11
C ASN A 84 -16.78 -12.22 7.60
N PHE A 85 -15.85 -11.52 8.26
CA PHE A 85 -15.98 -11.03 9.62
C PHE A 85 -15.76 -9.53 9.60
N THR A 86 -16.88 -8.81 9.64
CA THR A 86 -16.96 -7.35 9.48
C THR A 86 -16.61 -6.65 10.78
N PHE A 87 -16.45 -5.33 10.71
CA PHE A 87 -16.27 -4.49 11.90
C PHE A 87 -17.48 -4.57 12.83
N TYR A 88 -18.70 -4.66 12.30
CA TYR A 88 -19.89 -4.88 13.11
C TYR A 88 -19.85 -6.23 13.84
N ASP A 89 -19.44 -7.30 13.15
CA ASP A 89 -19.35 -8.62 13.78
C ASP A 89 -18.27 -8.64 14.88
N LEU A 90 -17.18 -7.88 14.69
CA LEU A 90 -16.15 -7.67 15.71
C LEU A 90 -16.71 -6.92 16.93
N THR A 91 -17.48 -5.84 16.73
CA THR A 91 -18.06 -5.08 17.85
C THR A 91 -19.06 -5.91 18.63
N GLU A 92 -19.92 -6.67 17.95
CA GLU A 92 -20.86 -7.60 18.61
C GLU A 92 -20.11 -8.71 19.35
N THR A 93 -19.05 -9.26 18.75
CA THR A 93 -18.21 -10.26 19.42
C THR A 93 -17.60 -9.71 20.72
N ILE A 94 -17.09 -8.49 20.72
CA ILE A 94 -16.51 -7.86 21.92
C ILE A 94 -17.59 -7.64 22.98
N LYS A 95 -18.79 -7.19 22.59
CA LYS A 95 -19.93 -7.02 23.49
C LYS A 95 -20.38 -8.35 24.09
N GLU A 96 -20.39 -9.43 23.30
CA GLU A 96 -20.65 -10.77 23.83
C GLU A 96 -19.58 -11.22 24.82
N LEU A 97 -18.30 -10.94 24.54
CA LEU A 97 -17.21 -11.26 25.46
C LEU A 97 -17.35 -10.54 26.80
N GLU A 98 -17.74 -9.27 26.76
CA GLU A 98 -18.05 -8.48 27.95
C GLU A 98 -19.20 -9.10 28.76
N ASN A 99 -20.33 -9.39 28.10
CA ASN A 99 -21.53 -9.87 28.79
C ASN A 99 -21.42 -11.32 29.27
N ARG A 100 -20.83 -12.21 28.47
CA ARG A 100 -20.80 -13.66 28.73
C ARG A 100 -19.64 -14.07 29.63
N PHE A 101 -18.52 -13.36 29.55
CA PHE A 101 -17.30 -13.73 30.27
C PHE A 101 -16.78 -12.59 31.15
N TYR A 102 -17.55 -11.52 31.36
CA TYR A 102 -17.21 -10.41 32.24
C TYR A 102 -15.88 -9.72 31.86
N ILE A 103 -15.55 -9.72 30.57
CA ILE A 103 -14.32 -9.11 30.06
C ILE A 103 -14.59 -7.63 29.82
N ASN A 104 -14.21 -6.77 30.76
CA ASN A 104 -14.36 -5.33 30.59
C ASN A 104 -13.46 -4.85 29.44
N PRO A 105 -14.01 -4.33 28.32
CA PRO A 105 -13.22 -3.97 27.15
C PRO A 105 -12.27 -2.79 27.41
N ASN A 106 -12.59 -1.90 28.35
CA ASN A 106 -11.82 -0.70 28.64
C ASN A 106 -10.57 -0.97 29.47
N THR A 107 -10.61 -2.00 30.33
CA THR A 107 -9.47 -2.36 31.20
C THR A 107 -8.66 -3.55 30.68
N SER A 108 -9.26 -4.36 29.81
CA SER A 108 -8.57 -5.53 29.24
C SER A 108 -7.58 -5.11 28.14
N THR A 109 -6.31 -5.49 28.27
CA THR A 109 -5.23 -5.06 27.37
C THR A 109 -4.91 -6.10 26.31
N ILE A 110 -4.63 -5.65 25.09
CA ILE A 110 -4.22 -6.51 23.98
C ILE A 110 -2.69 -6.65 24.01
N HIS A 111 -2.20 -7.88 23.90
CA HIS A 111 -0.77 -8.20 23.88
C HIS A 111 -0.30 -8.74 22.53
N ASN A 112 -1.19 -9.42 21.80
CA ASN A 112 -0.98 -9.86 20.43
C ASN A 112 -2.23 -9.57 19.61
N LEU A 113 -2.04 -9.23 18.34
CA LEU A 113 -3.13 -9.01 17.39
C LEU A 113 -2.78 -9.60 16.02
N GLU A 114 -3.70 -10.39 15.49
CA GLU A 114 -3.68 -10.90 14.12
C GLU A 114 -4.86 -10.33 13.34
N PHE A 115 -4.57 -9.80 12.15
CA PHE A 115 -5.58 -9.25 11.26
C PHE A 115 -5.21 -9.48 9.79
N GLY A 116 -6.22 -9.69 8.96
CA GLY A 116 -6.07 -10.07 7.57
C GLY A 116 -7.37 -10.04 6.78
N VAL A 117 -7.23 -10.28 5.48
CA VAL A 117 -8.35 -10.39 4.53
C VAL A 117 -8.31 -11.73 3.82
N ASN A 118 -9.50 -12.24 3.51
CA ASN A 118 -9.71 -13.37 2.61
C ASN A 118 -10.25 -12.80 1.29
N VAL A 119 -9.55 -13.01 0.19
CA VAL A 119 -9.88 -12.42 -1.12
C VAL A 119 -9.79 -13.45 -2.24
N LYS A 120 -10.67 -13.32 -3.22
CA LYS A 120 -10.52 -13.97 -4.52
C LYS A 120 -9.63 -13.08 -5.39
N ILE A 121 -8.75 -13.69 -6.16
CA ILE A 121 -7.77 -13.02 -7.01
C ILE A 121 -7.88 -13.53 -8.46
N PRO A 122 -7.39 -12.79 -9.47
CA PRO A 122 -7.55 -13.16 -10.88
C PRO A 122 -6.62 -14.30 -11.35
N LEU A 123 -5.96 -15.00 -10.43
CA LEU A 123 -5.05 -16.12 -10.69
C LEU A 123 -5.15 -17.13 -9.54
N THR A 124 -4.59 -18.32 -9.71
CA THR A 124 -4.58 -19.31 -8.62
C THR A 124 -3.68 -18.86 -7.47
N VAL A 125 -4.04 -19.23 -6.23
CA VAL A 125 -3.19 -18.88 -5.07
C VAL A 125 -1.84 -19.60 -5.18
N THR A 126 -1.83 -20.82 -5.70
CA THR A 126 -0.60 -21.58 -5.93
C THR A 126 0.36 -20.84 -6.88
N GLU A 127 -0.15 -20.28 -7.97
CA GLU A 127 0.64 -19.46 -8.90
C GLU A 127 1.16 -18.19 -8.23
N LEU A 128 0.31 -17.47 -7.50
CA LEU A 128 0.73 -16.31 -6.72
C LEU A 128 1.88 -16.63 -5.78
N LEU A 129 1.77 -17.74 -5.03
CA LEU A 129 2.78 -18.15 -4.07
C LEU A 129 4.12 -18.46 -4.74
N LYS A 130 4.12 -19.06 -5.95
CA LYS A 130 5.34 -19.33 -6.73
C LYS A 130 6.08 -18.05 -7.13
N ASN A 131 5.35 -16.95 -7.32
CA ASN A 131 5.90 -15.65 -7.73
C ASN A 131 6.39 -14.78 -6.55
N LEU A 132 6.20 -15.22 -5.30
CA LEU A 132 6.77 -14.55 -4.11
C LEU A 132 8.27 -14.86 -3.96
N VAL A 133 9.09 -13.82 -4.10
CA VAL A 133 10.56 -13.92 -4.04
C VAL A 133 11.10 -13.61 -2.65
N ALA A 134 10.93 -12.37 -2.18
CA ALA A 134 11.52 -11.89 -0.93
C ALA A 134 10.76 -10.70 -0.34
N PHE A 135 11.01 -10.39 0.93
CA PHE A 135 10.55 -9.16 1.58
C PHE A 135 11.69 -8.52 2.37
N LYS A 136 12.18 -7.36 1.93
CA LYS A 136 13.37 -6.71 2.52
C LYS A 136 14.57 -7.68 2.54
N THR A 137 15.03 -8.08 3.73
CA THR A 137 16.11 -9.04 3.98
C THR A 137 15.59 -10.45 4.27
N PHE A 138 14.29 -10.67 4.21
CA PHE A 138 13.68 -11.91 4.65
C PHE A 138 13.27 -12.77 3.46
N PHE A 139 13.57 -14.06 3.54
CA PHE A 139 12.96 -15.08 2.68
C PHE A 139 11.64 -15.55 3.24
N PHE A 140 10.76 -15.92 2.31
CA PHE A 140 9.55 -16.62 2.65
C PHE A 140 9.90 -18.03 3.13
N LYS A 141 9.57 -18.32 4.38
CA LYS A 141 9.53 -19.68 4.91
C LYS A 141 8.23 -20.33 4.46
N THR A 142 8.24 -21.65 4.31
CA THR A 142 7.02 -22.42 4.10
C THR A 142 6.09 -22.25 5.30
N LEU A 143 4.81 -22.03 5.02
CA LEU A 143 3.74 -22.12 6.00
C LEU A 143 3.05 -23.46 5.79
N SER A 144 3.10 -24.32 6.82
CA SER A 144 2.51 -25.65 6.78
C SER A 144 1.48 -25.82 7.90
N GLU A 145 0.46 -26.64 7.62
CA GLU A 145 -0.55 -27.09 8.58
C GLU A 145 -0.75 -28.60 8.36
N ASP A 146 -0.75 -29.39 9.44
CA ASP A 146 -0.78 -30.86 9.37
C ASP A 146 0.24 -31.46 8.39
N LYS A 147 1.49 -30.97 8.42
CA LYS A 147 2.58 -31.32 7.50
C LYS A 147 2.36 -30.93 6.02
N ASN A 148 1.21 -30.37 5.67
CA ASN A 148 0.91 -29.90 4.31
C ASN A 148 1.31 -28.43 4.13
N SER A 149 2.07 -28.14 3.07
CA SER A 149 2.37 -26.75 2.68
C SER A 149 1.10 -26.05 2.15
N ILE A 150 0.67 -25.00 2.85
CA ILE A 150 -0.52 -24.20 2.51
C ILE A 150 -0.14 -22.81 2.00
N GLY A 151 1.10 -22.36 2.22
CA GLY A 151 1.54 -21.05 1.78
C GLY A 151 2.95 -20.67 2.21
N LYS A 152 3.15 -19.36 2.32
CA LYS A 152 4.44 -18.73 2.61
C LYS A 152 4.29 -17.70 3.72
N GLN A 153 5.33 -17.54 4.53
CA GLN A 153 5.36 -16.55 5.60
C GLN A 153 6.72 -15.88 5.75
N ILE A 154 6.70 -14.61 6.14
CA ILE A 154 7.87 -13.90 6.68
C ILE A 154 7.77 -13.94 8.19
N VAL A 155 8.82 -14.43 8.84
CA VAL A 155 8.92 -14.47 10.31
C VAL A 155 9.99 -13.46 10.73
N ALA A 156 9.54 -12.30 11.21
CA ALA A 156 10.39 -11.35 11.91
C ALA A 156 10.22 -11.52 13.43
N GLU A 157 11.09 -10.89 14.22
CA GLU A 157 11.07 -10.97 15.68
C GLU A 157 9.72 -10.50 16.27
N LYS A 158 9.22 -9.36 15.78
CA LYS A 158 8.03 -8.69 16.34
C LYS A 158 6.73 -9.02 15.61
N HIS A 159 6.79 -9.45 14.36
CA HIS A 159 5.61 -9.69 13.54
C HIS A 159 5.83 -10.79 12.49
N ARG A 160 4.74 -11.33 11.97
CA ARG A 160 4.70 -12.28 10.87
C ARG A 160 3.77 -11.76 9.78
N LEU A 161 4.20 -11.89 8.53
CA LEU A 161 3.34 -11.72 7.35
C LEU A 161 3.07 -13.11 6.82
N LYS A 162 1.81 -13.56 6.79
CA LYS A 162 1.43 -14.86 6.22
C LYS A 162 0.59 -14.64 4.96
N ILE A 163 0.92 -15.38 3.91
CA ILE A 163 0.26 -15.35 2.60
C ILE A 163 0.03 -16.80 2.20
N TYR A 164 -1.22 -17.23 2.13
CA TYR A 164 -1.53 -18.64 1.95
C TYR A 164 -2.89 -18.90 1.34
N ASP A 165 -3.08 -20.13 0.88
CA ASP A 165 -4.36 -20.62 0.37
C ASP A 165 -5.26 -21.02 1.54
N LYS A 166 -6.23 -20.15 1.83
CA LYS A 166 -7.22 -20.34 2.89
C LYS A 166 -8.25 -21.41 2.54
N GLY A 167 -8.53 -21.59 1.25
CA GLY A 167 -9.41 -22.64 0.75
C GLY A 167 -8.81 -24.01 0.99
N LYS A 168 -7.53 -24.17 0.61
CA LYS A 168 -6.73 -25.37 0.91
C LYS A 168 -6.62 -25.62 2.40
N GLN A 169 -6.31 -24.58 3.19
CA GLN A 169 -6.23 -24.69 4.65
C GLN A 169 -7.52 -25.21 5.27
N SER A 170 -8.65 -24.65 4.85
CA SER A 170 -9.97 -24.98 5.41
C SER A 170 -10.59 -26.23 4.74
N ARG A 171 -9.85 -26.92 3.87
CA ARG A 171 -10.28 -28.11 3.12
C ARG A 171 -11.60 -27.90 2.34
N LEU A 172 -11.78 -26.72 1.74
CA LEU A 172 -12.99 -26.36 1.00
C LEU A 172 -13.01 -27.03 -0.37
N LYS A 173 -13.95 -27.96 -0.61
CA LYS A 173 -14.07 -28.69 -1.88
C LYS A 173 -14.45 -27.79 -3.08
N ASN A 174 -15.23 -26.74 -2.85
CA ASN A 174 -15.79 -25.88 -3.91
C ASN A 174 -15.22 -24.46 -3.93
N VAL A 175 -14.20 -24.19 -3.11
CA VAL A 175 -13.55 -22.88 -3.01
C VAL A 175 -12.04 -23.11 -3.00
N SER A 176 -11.50 -23.55 -4.12
CA SER A 176 -10.07 -23.38 -4.39
C SER A 176 -9.82 -21.88 -4.65
N ASP A 177 -8.66 -21.37 -4.26
CA ASP A 177 -8.21 -20.00 -4.57
C ASP A 177 -8.77 -18.86 -3.71
N LEU A 178 -9.08 -19.14 -2.44
CA LEU A 178 -9.27 -18.08 -1.45
C LEU A 178 -7.90 -17.68 -0.88
N LEU A 179 -7.34 -16.57 -1.36
CA LEU A 179 -6.10 -16.02 -0.83
C LEU A 179 -6.36 -15.41 0.55
N ARG A 180 -5.52 -15.75 1.53
CA ARG A 180 -5.43 -14.98 2.78
C ARG A 180 -4.09 -14.29 2.91
N ILE A 181 -4.15 -13.00 3.19
CA ILE A 181 -2.99 -12.18 3.57
C ILE A 181 -3.27 -11.62 4.95
N GLU A 182 -2.39 -11.94 5.90
CA GLU A 182 -2.54 -11.54 7.30
C GLU A 182 -1.23 -11.08 7.91
N MET A 183 -1.39 -10.20 8.89
CA MET A 183 -0.35 -9.75 9.79
C MET A 183 -0.63 -10.28 11.18
N HIS A 184 0.38 -10.89 11.80
CA HIS A 184 0.35 -11.26 13.22
C HIS A 184 1.45 -10.50 13.96
N TYR A 185 1.07 -9.66 14.92
CA TYR A 185 1.99 -8.95 15.80
C TYR A 185 2.10 -9.68 17.14
N ASN A 186 3.33 -10.06 17.50
CA ASN A 186 3.64 -10.71 18.78
C ASN A 186 3.79 -9.70 19.92
N LYS A 187 4.02 -8.43 19.58
CA LYS A 187 4.17 -7.30 20.52
C LYS A 187 3.41 -6.10 19.93
N MET A 188 2.70 -5.36 20.77
CA MET A 188 1.89 -4.21 20.35
C MET A 188 2.66 -2.94 19.99
N HIS A 189 4.00 -2.94 20.12
CA HIS A 189 4.85 -1.77 19.85
C HIS A 189 4.55 -1.11 18.49
N ASP A 190 4.49 -1.91 17.42
CA ASP A 190 4.28 -1.39 16.06
C ASP A 190 2.83 -0.91 15.82
N LEU A 191 1.89 -1.32 16.67
CA LEU A 191 0.48 -0.94 16.60
C LEU A 191 0.14 0.25 17.51
N LYS A 192 1.06 0.68 18.40
CA LYS A 192 0.88 1.87 19.25
C LYS A 192 0.56 3.14 18.44
N LYS A 193 1.10 3.27 17.23
CA LYS A 193 0.81 4.40 16.31
C LYS A 193 -0.67 4.51 15.89
N TYR A 194 -1.45 3.45 16.08
CA TYR A 194 -2.90 3.42 15.84
C TYR A 194 -3.70 3.61 17.13
N ASN A 195 -3.04 3.84 18.26
CA ASN A 195 -3.64 3.95 19.59
C ASN A 195 -4.49 2.73 19.97
N ILE A 196 -3.99 1.53 19.65
CA ILE A 196 -4.61 0.25 20.04
C ILE A 196 -3.82 -0.34 21.21
N VAL A 197 -4.47 -0.37 22.37
CA VAL A 197 -3.94 -0.86 23.65
C VAL A 197 -4.98 -1.74 24.35
N ALA A 198 -6.21 -1.25 24.52
CA ALA A 198 -7.31 -1.96 25.17
C ALA A 198 -8.22 -2.66 24.16
N VAL A 199 -9.06 -3.58 24.62
CA VAL A 199 -10.05 -4.28 23.76
C VAL A 199 -11.08 -3.30 23.19
N SER A 200 -11.49 -2.27 23.94
CA SER A 200 -12.40 -1.22 23.46
C SER A 200 -11.84 -0.44 22.27
N ASP A 201 -10.52 -0.38 22.08
CA ASP A 201 -9.94 0.27 20.90
C ASP A 201 -10.29 -0.48 19.59
N LEU A 202 -10.59 -1.78 19.68
CA LEU A 202 -11.05 -2.58 18.55
C LEU A 202 -12.51 -2.31 18.17
N THR A 203 -13.28 -1.63 19.04
CA THR A 203 -14.63 -1.16 18.74
C THR A 203 -14.64 0.27 18.18
N GLU A 204 -13.47 0.88 17.94
CA GLU A 204 -13.34 2.18 17.31
C GLU A 204 -12.91 2.06 15.85
N LEU A 205 -13.84 2.33 14.92
CA LEU A 205 -13.59 2.20 13.49
C LEU A 205 -12.39 3.03 13.02
N ARG A 206 -12.21 4.23 13.60
CA ARG A 206 -11.08 5.13 13.31
C ARG A 206 -9.71 4.53 13.64
N LYS A 207 -9.63 3.59 14.60
CA LYS A 207 -8.39 2.91 15.01
C LYS A 207 -8.16 1.63 14.23
N VAL A 208 -9.22 0.88 13.93
CA VAL A 208 -9.14 -0.39 13.19
C VAL A 208 -8.96 -0.18 11.68
N LYS A 209 -9.68 0.78 11.08
CA LYS A 209 -9.65 1.00 9.62
C LYS A 209 -8.23 1.24 9.07
N PRO A 210 -7.35 2.03 9.72
CA PRO A 210 -5.96 2.23 9.27
C PRO A 210 -5.07 0.98 9.28
N LEU A 211 -5.43 -0.11 9.97
CA LEU A 211 -4.62 -1.33 10.03
C LEU A 211 -4.40 -1.97 8.65
N ILE A 212 -5.29 -1.74 7.68
CA ILE A 212 -5.10 -2.18 6.29
C ILE A 212 -3.77 -1.70 5.70
N GLN A 213 -3.28 -0.54 6.13
CA GLN A 213 -2.02 -0.01 5.64
C GLN A 213 -0.83 -0.87 6.08
N GLU A 214 -0.92 -1.60 7.20
CA GLU A 214 0.13 -2.56 7.55
C GLU A 214 0.21 -3.73 6.58
N ILE A 215 -0.93 -4.15 6.03
CA ILE A 215 -1.02 -5.22 5.03
C ILE A 215 -0.57 -4.70 3.66
N VAL A 216 -1.21 -3.64 3.15
CA VAL A 216 -0.94 -3.08 1.82
C VAL A 216 0.51 -2.63 1.69
N ASN A 217 1.04 -1.89 2.68
CA ASN A 217 2.44 -1.47 2.62
C ASN A 217 3.40 -2.66 2.59
N ARG A 218 3.10 -3.77 3.28
CA ARG A 218 3.96 -4.95 3.25
C ARG A 218 3.85 -5.67 1.92
N TRP A 219 2.63 -5.88 1.44
CA TRP A 219 2.34 -6.50 0.14
C TRP A 219 3.00 -5.74 -1.02
N ASP A 220 2.83 -4.42 -1.09
CA ASP A 220 3.49 -3.56 -2.08
C ASP A 220 5.02 -3.60 -1.96
N ASN A 221 5.52 -3.95 -0.77
CA ASN A 221 6.94 -4.08 -0.53
C ASN A 221 7.53 -5.48 -0.76
N VAL A 222 6.69 -6.49 -1.00
CA VAL A 222 7.13 -7.81 -1.44
C VAL A 222 7.76 -7.70 -2.83
N ILE A 223 8.87 -8.39 -3.01
CA ILE A 223 9.43 -8.64 -4.34
C ILE A 223 8.60 -9.74 -4.97
N TYR A 224 7.69 -9.33 -5.84
CA TYR A 224 6.81 -10.20 -6.60
C TYR A 224 7.33 -10.28 -8.03
N TYR A 225 7.78 -11.46 -8.44
CA TYR A 225 8.27 -11.69 -9.79
C TYR A 225 7.22 -12.46 -10.58
N ASP A 226 6.42 -11.71 -11.34
CA ASP A 226 5.46 -12.31 -12.26
C ASP A 226 6.18 -12.90 -13.47
N LYS A 227 6.07 -14.22 -13.62
CA LYS A 227 6.70 -14.97 -14.71
C LYS A 227 6.05 -14.72 -16.07
N SER A 228 4.87 -14.07 -16.12
CA SER A 228 4.23 -13.63 -17.37
C SER A 228 4.92 -12.46 -18.06
N ILE A 229 5.99 -11.91 -17.46
CA ILE A 229 6.78 -10.81 -18.05
C ILE A 229 7.25 -11.15 -19.46
N ASN A 230 7.05 -10.23 -20.41
CA ASN A 230 7.46 -10.44 -21.79
C ASN A 230 8.96 -10.15 -21.98
N ILE A 231 9.78 -11.17 -21.67
CA ILE A 231 11.25 -11.10 -21.76
C ILE A 231 11.73 -10.77 -23.18
N LYS A 232 10.97 -11.15 -24.21
CA LYS A 232 11.34 -10.92 -25.62
C LYS A 232 11.40 -9.42 -25.96
N HIS A 233 10.57 -8.58 -25.33
CA HIS A 233 10.61 -7.12 -25.52
C HIS A 233 11.71 -6.40 -24.73
N LEU A 234 12.38 -7.09 -23.80
CA LEU A 234 13.60 -6.55 -23.19
C LEU A 234 14.75 -6.69 -24.19
N LYS A 235 15.01 -5.66 -25.00
CA LYS A 235 16.15 -5.67 -25.96
C LYS A 235 17.51 -5.53 -25.26
N ASN A 236 17.54 -5.03 -24.02
CA ASN A 236 18.76 -4.81 -23.26
C ASN A 236 19.11 -6.04 -22.41
N GLU A 237 20.21 -6.70 -22.76
CA GLU A 237 20.73 -7.88 -22.06
C GLU A 237 21.07 -7.60 -20.58
N GLN A 238 21.55 -6.39 -20.24
CA GLN A 238 21.80 -6.03 -18.84
C GLN A 238 20.51 -5.94 -18.03
N GLU A 239 19.40 -5.52 -18.64
CA GLU A 239 18.11 -5.46 -17.96
C GLU A 239 17.53 -6.86 -17.73
N ARG A 240 17.68 -7.76 -18.70
CA ARG A 240 17.33 -9.17 -18.55
C ARG A 240 18.07 -9.80 -17.37
N ARG A 241 19.40 -9.64 -17.32
CA ARG A 241 20.23 -10.13 -16.21
C ARG A 241 19.79 -9.55 -14.87
N ARG A 242 19.46 -8.26 -14.82
CA ARG A 242 18.97 -7.60 -13.59
C ARG A 242 17.62 -8.14 -13.11
N ILE A 243 16.71 -8.47 -14.02
CA ILE A 243 15.41 -9.06 -13.64
C ILE A 243 15.61 -10.45 -13.06
N VAL A 244 16.40 -11.30 -13.74
CA VAL A 244 16.73 -12.64 -13.25
C VAL A 244 17.45 -12.56 -11.90
N TYR A 245 18.41 -11.65 -11.77
CA TYR A 245 19.07 -11.36 -10.50
C TYR A 245 18.06 -10.96 -9.41
N SER A 246 17.08 -10.12 -9.72
CA SER A 246 16.05 -9.69 -8.76
C SER A 246 15.05 -10.79 -8.41
N ALA A 247 14.87 -11.79 -9.29
CA ALA A 247 13.96 -12.92 -9.09
C ALA A 247 14.54 -14.00 -8.15
N ALA A 248 15.85 -14.00 -7.93
CA ALA A 248 16.49 -14.92 -7.00
C ALA A 248 16.39 -14.38 -5.55
N PRO A 249 15.80 -15.13 -4.60
CA PRO A 249 15.71 -14.69 -3.23
C PRO A 249 17.08 -14.35 -2.64
N ARG A 250 18.06 -15.27 -2.74
CA ARG A 250 19.39 -15.18 -2.09
C ARG A 250 20.04 -13.80 -2.17
N HIS A 251 19.99 -13.17 -3.34
CA HIS A 251 20.58 -11.86 -3.58
C HIS A 251 20.02 -10.76 -2.67
N TRP A 252 18.77 -10.82 -2.25
CA TRP A 252 18.17 -9.78 -1.40
C TRP A 252 18.71 -9.73 0.02
N VAL A 253 19.30 -10.82 0.52
CA VAL A 253 19.89 -10.88 1.87
C VAL A 253 21.22 -10.15 1.96
N GLU A 254 22.08 -10.35 0.97
CA GLU A 254 23.45 -9.83 0.94
C GLU A 254 23.50 -8.32 0.66
N LEU A 255 22.45 -7.78 0.02
CA LEU A 255 22.41 -6.39 -0.39
C LEU A 255 22.26 -5.44 0.79
N GLY A 256 23.08 -4.39 0.83
CA GLY A 256 22.92 -3.28 1.78
C GLY A 256 21.63 -2.48 1.56
N LYS A 257 21.16 -1.75 2.58
CA LYS A 257 19.89 -0.99 2.54
C LYS A 257 19.77 -0.08 1.31
N ARG A 258 20.82 0.68 0.97
CA ARG A 258 20.83 1.60 -0.19
C ARG A 258 20.77 0.85 -1.52
N GLN A 259 21.51 -0.25 -1.65
CA GLN A 259 21.51 -1.09 -2.85
C GLN A 259 20.14 -1.72 -3.07
N ARG A 260 19.54 -2.32 -2.03
CA ARG A 260 18.18 -2.88 -2.10
C ARG A 260 17.16 -1.87 -2.59
N THR A 261 17.18 -0.65 -2.05
CA THR A 261 16.24 0.41 -2.50
C THR A 261 16.43 0.72 -3.99
N ARG A 262 17.68 0.83 -4.47
CA ARG A 262 17.97 1.11 -5.88
C ARG A 262 17.55 -0.05 -6.80
N ILE A 263 17.92 -1.27 -6.45
CA ILE A 263 17.60 -2.49 -7.22
C ILE A 263 16.08 -2.68 -7.26
N LYS A 264 15.40 -2.57 -6.12
CA LYS A 264 13.94 -2.67 -6.06
C LYS A 264 13.25 -1.60 -6.89
N LYS A 265 13.71 -0.35 -6.83
CA LYS A 265 13.15 0.72 -7.65
C LYS A 265 13.26 0.37 -9.13
N ARG A 266 14.45 -0.06 -9.57
CA ARG A 266 14.68 -0.44 -10.97
C ARG A 266 13.86 -1.66 -11.37
N PHE A 267 13.76 -2.67 -10.50
CA PHE A 267 12.92 -3.85 -10.70
C PHE A 267 11.46 -3.44 -10.90
N ASN A 268 10.91 -2.59 -10.02
CA ASN A 268 9.54 -2.10 -10.14
C ASN A 268 9.30 -1.29 -11.43
N GLU A 269 10.28 -0.49 -11.87
CA GLU A 269 10.23 0.20 -13.16
C GLU A 269 10.13 -0.80 -14.32
N LEU A 270 10.98 -1.84 -14.33
CA LEU A 270 10.96 -2.86 -15.38
C LEU A 270 9.67 -3.69 -15.36
N MET A 271 9.22 -4.11 -14.18
CA MET A 271 7.93 -4.81 -14.04
C MET A 271 6.76 -3.94 -14.49
N SER A 272 6.82 -2.62 -14.29
CA SER A 272 5.76 -1.72 -14.76
C SER A 272 5.72 -1.51 -16.27
N LEU A 273 6.84 -1.71 -16.96
CA LEU A 273 6.95 -1.54 -18.41
C LEU A 273 6.68 -2.83 -19.18
N TYR A 274 7.13 -3.97 -18.64
CA TYR A 274 7.15 -5.25 -19.35
C TYR A 274 6.38 -6.37 -18.64
N GLY A 275 6.05 -6.18 -17.36
CA GLY A 275 5.37 -7.15 -16.52
C GLY A 275 3.87 -6.89 -16.40
N SER A 276 3.22 -7.73 -15.60
CA SER A 276 1.79 -7.64 -15.31
C SER A 276 1.46 -6.57 -14.27
N THR A 277 0.17 -6.27 -14.15
CA THR A 277 -0.39 -5.45 -13.07
C THR A 277 -0.81 -6.26 -11.84
N THR A 278 -0.61 -7.59 -11.84
CA THR A 278 -1.12 -8.55 -10.84
C THR A 278 -0.90 -8.09 -9.40
N GLN A 279 0.33 -7.68 -9.04
CA GLN A 279 0.62 -7.26 -7.67
C GLN A 279 -0.22 -6.03 -7.26
N LYS A 280 -0.35 -5.04 -8.16
CA LYS A 280 -1.14 -3.82 -7.92
C LYS A 280 -2.63 -4.11 -7.85
N ASP A 281 -3.12 -4.98 -8.74
CA ASP A 281 -4.52 -5.38 -8.77
C ASP A 281 -4.90 -6.08 -7.47
N ILE A 282 -4.02 -6.92 -6.94
CA ILE A 282 -4.20 -7.54 -5.62
C ILE A 282 -4.17 -6.50 -4.50
N SER A 283 -3.29 -5.48 -4.55
CA SER A 283 -3.32 -4.39 -3.57
C SER A 283 -4.68 -3.69 -3.53
N ILE A 284 -5.28 -3.45 -4.72
CA ILE A 284 -6.62 -2.87 -4.86
C ILE A 284 -7.68 -3.82 -4.30
N ILE A 285 -7.61 -5.11 -4.61
CA ILE A 285 -8.53 -6.13 -4.10
C ILE A 285 -8.49 -6.21 -2.56
N ILE A 286 -7.29 -6.20 -1.96
CA ILE A 286 -7.11 -6.20 -0.49
C ILE A 286 -7.74 -4.94 0.12
N LEU A 287 -7.48 -3.77 -0.46
CA LEU A 287 -8.02 -2.50 0.02
C LEU A 287 -9.56 -2.47 -0.08
N ASN A 288 -10.11 -2.87 -1.23
CA ASN A 288 -11.55 -2.95 -1.45
C ASN A 288 -12.20 -3.93 -0.46
N LYS A 289 -11.58 -5.09 -0.25
CA LYS A 289 -12.10 -6.07 0.72
C LYS A 289 -12.10 -5.52 2.15
N TRP A 290 -11.05 -4.82 2.55
CA TRP A 290 -11.02 -4.20 3.87
C TRP A 290 -12.07 -3.10 4.01
N ASN A 291 -12.27 -2.29 2.97
CA ASN A 291 -13.32 -1.27 2.94
C ASN A 291 -14.72 -1.90 3.03
N GLU A 292 -14.97 -3.02 2.35
CA GLU A 292 -16.21 -3.81 2.50
C GLU A 292 -16.40 -4.26 3.95
N LEU A 293 -15.36 -4.85 4.57
CA LEU A 293 -15.43 -5.34 5.95
C LEU A 293 -15.56 -4.22 6.99
N THR A 294 -15.18 -2.98 6.65
CA THR A 294 -15.25 -1.80 7.53
C THR A 294 -16.33 -0.80 7.13
N ALA A 295 -17.17 -1.15 6.16
CA ALA A 295 -18.29 -0.33 5.78
C ALA A 295 -19.31 -0.27 6.93
N GLU A 296 -19.89 0.90 7.15
CA GLU A 296 -21.07 1.00 7.99
C GLU A 296 -22.18 0.15 7.33
N LYS A 297 -22.79 -0.76 8.09
CA LYS A 297 -24.03 -1.38 7.62
C LYS A 297 -25.05 -0.25 7.49
N CYS A 298 -25.36 0.15 6.24
CA CYS A 298 -26.64 0.78 6.00
C CYS A 298 -27.70 -0.24 6.44
N PRO A 299 -28.61 0.09 7.37
CA PRO A 299 -29.73 -0.79 7.63
C PRO A 299 -30.40 -1.06 6.28
N PRO A 300 -30.72 -2.33 5.96
CA PRO A 300 -31.46 -2.61 4.74
C PRO A 300 -32.71 -1.72 4.78
N PHE A 301 -33.00 -1.03 3.68
CA PHE A 301 -34.33 -0.44 3.50
C PHE A 301 -35.33 -1.60 3.56
N THR A 302 -35.85 -1.87 4.75
CA THR A 302 -36.97 -2.78 4.97
C THR A 302 -38.21 -2.05 4.48
N HIS A 303 -38.38 -1.97 3.16
CA HIS A 303 -39.75 -2.04 2.65
C HIS A 303 -40.21 -3.48 2.93
N PRO A 304 -41.27 -3.69 3.72
CA PRO A 304 -41.83 -5.02 3.89
C PRO A 304 -42.23 -5.51 2.50
N LYS A 305 -41.47 -6.47 1.96
CA LYS A 305 -41.88 -7.18 0.75
C LYS A 305 -43.12 -7.97 1.13
N LYS A 306 -44.32 -7.42 0.86
CA LYS A 306 -45.54 -8.21 0.75
C LYS A 306 -45.22 -9.36 -0.21
N LYS A 307 -45.38 -10.61 0.25
CA LYS A 307 -45.35 -11.78 -0.62
C LYS A 307 -46.45 -11.58 -1.67
N ILE A 308 -46.07 -11.26 -2.90
CA ILE A 308 -46.97 -11.36 -4.04
C ILE A 308 -46.81 -12.79 -4.55
N GLN A 309 -47.88 -13.58 -4.40
CA GLN A 309 -48.03 -14.85 -5.11
C GLN A 309 -47.96 -14.56 -6.61
N GLN A 310 -46.94 -15.09 -7.27
CA GLN A 310 -46.86 -15.06 -8.72
C GLN A 310 -47.65 -16.24 -9.29
N THR A 311 -48.81 -15.93 -9.85
CA THR A 311 -49.34 -16.60 -11.02
C THR A 311 -50.15 -15.59 -11.80
N GLN A 312 -49.57 -15.04 -12.88
CA GLN A 312 -50.28 -14.85 -14.16
C GLN A 312 -49.38 -14.24 -15.25
N SER A 313 -49.67 -14.72 -16.46
CA SER A 313 -49.19 -14.40 -17.80
C SER A 313 -48.68 -12.97 -18.05
N VAL A 314 -47.58 -12.88 -18.82
CA VAL A 314 -46.85 -11.65 -19.22
C VAL A 314 -47.60 -10.81 -20.28
N HIS A 315 -48.84 -11.14 -20.62
CA HIS A 315 -49.65 -10.32 -21.53
C HIS A 315 -50.79 -9.62 -20.78
N LEU A 316 -50.81 -8.29 -20.89
CA LEU A 316 -51.86 -7.34 -20.50
C LEU A 316 -51.75 -6.76 -19.09
N LEU A 317 -50.98 -5.68 -18.94
CA LEU A 317 -51.35 -4.58 -18.06
C LEU A 317 -50.86 -3.24 -18.67
N PRO A 318 -51.76 -2.40 -19.20
CA PRO A 318 -51.46 -1.00 -19.49
C PRO A 318 -51.35 -0.25 -18.16
N VAL A 319 -50.17 0.27 -17.86
CA VAL A 319 -49.99 1.16 -16.71
C VAL A 319 -50.26 2.59 -17.18
N SER A 320 -51.40 3.15 -16.78
CA SER A 320 -51.59 4.59 -16.68
C SER A 320 -50.88 5.08 -15.41
N ILE A 321 -50.02 6.09 -15.54
CA ILE A 321 -49.57 6.91 -14.42
C ILE A 321 -50.05 8.33 -14.72
N ASP A 322 -50.85 8.88 -13.81
CA ASP A 322 -51.38 10.26 -13.81
C ASP A 322 -52.09 10.72 -15.10
N GLY A 323 -53.10 9.98 -15.56
CA GLY A 323 -54.17 10.55 -16.41
C GLY A 323 -53.83 10.89 -17.87
N TYR A 324 -52.64 10.60 -18.40
CA TYR A 324 -52.32 10.81 -19.82
C TYR A 324 -52.15 9.49 -20.58
N LYS A 325 -52.84 9.36 -21.73
CA LYS A 325 -52.58 8.31 -22.72
C LYS A 325 -51.36 8.68 -23.55
N VAL A 326 -50.38 7.80 -23.62
CA VAL A 326 -49.22 7.95 -24.52
C VAL A 326 -49.41 7.07 -25.73
N ASP A 327 -49.56 7.68 -26.90
CA ASP A 327 -49.61 6.98 -28.18
C ASP A 327 -48.22 6.49 -28.60
N LYS A 328 -48.19 5.29 -29.20
CA LYS A 328 -46.98 4.69 -29.75
C LYS A 328 -46.63 5.37 -31.07
N THR A 329 -45.63 6.25 -31.12
CA THR A 329 -44.84 6.48 -32.35
C THR A 329 -43.44 7.04 -32.11
N THR A 330 -42.46 6.24 -32.55
CA THR A 330 -41.17 6.57 -33.19
C THR A 330 -40.11 7.49 -32.56
N LEU A 331 -38.89 6.92 -32.52
CA LEU A 331 -37.57 7.52 -32.31
C LEU A 331 -37.36 8.87 -33.04
N LYS A 332 -36.74 9.84 -32.35
CA LYS A 332 -35.69 10.72 -32.94
C LYS A 332 -34.84 11.45 -31.87
N LYS A 333 -33.52 11.30 -32.05
CA LYS A 333 -32.34 12.12 -31.67
C LYS A 333 -32.42 13.13 -30.50
N THR A 334 -31.49 12.90 -29.56
CA THR A 334 -30.58 13.86 -28.89
C THR A 334 -31.00 15.33 -28.76
N ILE A 335 -30.98 15.85 -27.52
CA ILE A 335 -30.24 17.06 -27.11
C ILE A 335 -30.26 17.15 -25.56
N ASN A 336 -29.09 17.29 -24.96
CA ASN A 336 -28.91 17.64 -23.55
C ASN A 336 -29.21 19.14 -23.37
N ILE A 337 -30.28 19.49 -22.67
CA ILE A 337 -30.48 20.84 -22.13
C ILE A 337 -30.81 20.73 -20.63
N LEU A 338 -29.96 21.38 -19.84
CA LEU A 338 -30.07 21.59 -18.40
C LEU A 338 -31.30 22.47 -18.07
N PRO A 339 -32.09 22.20 -17.02
CA PRO A 339 -33.13 23.15 -16.59
C PRO A 339 -32.54 24.32 -15.78
N LYS A 340 -32.97 25.54 -16.15
CA LYS A 340 -32.78 26.81 -15.43
C LYS A 340 -33.93 27.03 -14.41
N THR A 341 -33.57 27.50 -13.21
CA THR A 341 -34.22 28.52 -12.32
C THR A 341 -35.77 28.57 -12.21
N THR A 342 -36.43 28.30 -11.06
CA THR A 342 -36.78 29.16 -9.86
C THR A 342 -38.33 29.15 -9.64
N PRO A 343 -38.99 29.61 -8.53
CA PRO A 343 -38.57 29.96 -7.15
C PRO A 343 -39.51 29.46 -5.98
N LYS A 344 -38.96 29.54 -4.75
CA LYS A 344 -39.54 29.85 -3.40
C LYS A 344 -40.75 29.09 -2.81
N ARG A 345 -40.52 28.50 -1.62
CA ARG A 345 -41.27 28.70 -0.33
C ARG A 345 -40.36 28.22 0.83
N GLY A 346 -39.87 29.12 1.67
CA GLY A 346 -40.32 29.23 3.07
C GLY A 346 -39.09 29.25 4.00
N LEU A 347 -38.95 30.31 4.78
CA LEU A 347 -37.78 30.68 5.58
C LEU A 347 -37.65 29.86 6.88
N ILE A 348 -36.43 29.43 7.22
CA ILE A 348 -35.96 29.33 8.61
C ILE A 348 -34.56 29.97 8.65
N LEU A 349 -34.44 31.06 9.40
CA LEU A 349 -33.18 31.78 9.65
C LEU A 349 -32.26 30.96 10.57
N LEU A 350 -31.03 30.68 10.11
CA LEU A 350 -29.88 30.36 10.96
C LEU A 350 -28.61 31.01 10.36
N PRO A 351 -27.61 31.34 11.19
CA PRO A 351 -26.80 32.54 11.07
C PRO A 351 -25.78 32.50 9.92
N ILE A 352 -25.50 33.69 9.39
CA ILE A 352 -24.53 33.95 8.32
C ILE A 352 -23.12 33.55 8.79
N ILE A 353 -22.71 32.33 8.45
CA ILE A 353 -21.29 31.97 8.43
C ILE A 353 -20.71 32.64 7.19
N THR A 354 -19.91 33.68 7.40
CA THR A 354 -19.12 34.32 6.34
C THR A 354 -18.09 33.32 5.80
N THR A 355 -18.50 32.51 4.83
CA THR A 355 -17.58 31.60 4.13
C THR A 355 -16.55 32.46 3.41
N LYS A 356 -15.29 32.41 3.85
CA LYS A 356 -14.16 33.10 3.19
C LYS A 356 -14.25 32.86 1.68
N LYS A 357 -14.48 33.92 0.93
CA LYS A 357 -14.60 33.88 -0.54
C LYS A 357 -13.31 33.30 -1.11
N GLY A 358 -13.36 32.07 -1.62
CA GLY A 358 -12.23 31.45 -2.29
C GLY A 358 -12.03 32.18 -3.62
N VAL A 359 -10.89 32.83 -3.84
CA VAL A 359 -10.60 33.52 -5.11
C VAL A 359 -9.55 32.79 -5.93
N CYS A 360 -9.69 32.82 -7.25
CA CYS A 360 -8.74 32.24 -8.19
C CYS A 360 -7.39 32.97 -8.13
N LYS A 361 -6.28 32.24 -8.00
CA LYS A 361 -4.92 32.80 -7.91
C LYS A 361 -4.37 33.47 -9.19
N VAL A 362 -5.17 33.58 -10.25
CA VAL A 362 -4.71 34.04 -11.57
C VAL A 362 -5.56 35.17 -12.10
N CYS A 363 -6.88 35.04 -12.02
CA CYS A 363 -7.83 36.01 -12.55
C CYS A 363 -8.78 36.57 -11.47
N SER A 364 -8.52 36.24 -10.20
CA SER A 364 -9.27 36.73 -9.03
C SER A 364 -10.77 36.42 -8.99
N THR A 365 -11.28 35.64 -9.95
CA THR A 365 -12.68 35.18 -9.99
C THR A 365 -13.04 34.36 -8.75
N ASP A 366 -14.25 34.54 -8.26
CA ASP A 366 -14.80 33.74 -7.16
C ASP A 366 -14.87 32.24 -7.54
N ILE A 367 -14.33 31.41 -6.65
CA ILE A 367 -14.31 29.95 -6.71
C ILE A 367 -14.88 29.32 -5.43
N SER A 368 -15.65 30.07 -4.65
CA SER A 368 -16.33 29.59 -3.44
C SER A 368 -17.33 28.46 -3.73
N HIS A 369 -17.89 28.43 -4.95
CA HIS A 369 -18.73 27.35 -5.45
C HIS A 369 -17.95 26.04 -5.75
N LYS A 370 -16.62 26.03 -5.66
CA LYS A 370 -15.79 24.84 -5.91
C LYS A 370 -15.40 24.13 -4.62
N LYS A 371 -14.97 22.87 -4.76
CA LYS A 371 -14.49 22.05 -3.64
C LYS A 371 -13.48 22.79 -2.76
N ARG A 372 -13.57 22.57 -1.45
CA ARG A 372 -12.66 23.12 -0.44
C ARG A 372 -11.21 22.81 -0.83
N GLY A 373 -10.41 23.86 -1.07
CA GLY A 373 -9.01 23.76 -1.52
C GLY A 373 -8.77 23.99 -3.02
N ALA A 374 -9.80 24.29 -3.81
CA ALA A 374 -9.63 24.75 -5.19
C ALA A 374 -8.80 26.04 -5.23
N LYS A 375 -7.81 26.11 -6.14
CA LYS A 375 -6.91 27.28 -6.30
C LYS A 375 -7.16 28.08 -7.57
N TYR A 376 -7.90 27.50 -8.53
CA TYR A 376 -8.08 28.04 -9.87
C TYR A 376 -9.52 27.87 -10.36
N CYS A 377 -10.05 28.86 -11.07
CA CYS A 377 -11.41 28.84 -11.62
C CYS A 377 -11.59 27.85 -12.78
N ASN A 378 -10.53 27.49 -13.50
CA ASN A 378 -10.59 26.53 -14.61
C ASN A 378 -9.19 25.99 -14.97
N LYS A 379 -9.17 25.02 -15.90
CA LYS A 379 -7.92 24.40 -16.41
C LYS A 379 -7.01 25.43 -17.12
N LYS A 380 -7.59 26.45 -17.77
CA LYS A 380 -6.84 27.55 -18.43
C LYS A 380 -6.01 28.34 -17.41
N CYS A 381 -6.60 28.75 -16.29
CA CYS A 381 -5.89 29.46 -15.22
C CYS A 381 -4.82 28.59 -14.55
N ASN A 382 -5.15 27.32 -14.29
CA ASN A 382 -4.18 26.36 -13.77
C ASN A 382 -2.95 26.23 -14.69
N ASN A 383 -3.18 26.10 -16.00
CA ASN A 383 -2.13 25.99 -17.00
C ASN A 383 -1.31 27.28 -17.14
N ASN A 384 -1.96 28.45 -17.09
CA ASN A 384 -1.29 29.75 -17.16
C ASN A 384 -0.34 29.94 -15.97
N HIS A 385 -0.82 29.71 -14.74
CA HIS A 385 0.01 29.83 -13.54
C HIS A 385 1.21 28.89 -13.57
N ASN A 386 0.96 27.60 -13.81
CA ASN A 386 2.03 26.62 -13.85
C ASN A 386 2.97 26.83 -15.05
N GLY A 387 2.47 27.37 -16.15
CA GLY A 387 3.27 27.81 -17.30
C GLY A 387 4.25 28.90 -16.90
N LYS A 388 3.78 29.99 -16.28
CA LYS A 388 4.64 31.06 -15.75
C LYS A 388 5.69 30.53 -14.77
N MET A 389 5.31 29.62 -13.87
CA MET A 389 6.24 29.01 -12.91
C MET A 389 7.31 28.13 -13.58
N ARG A 390 6.93 27.33 -14.59
CA ARG A 390 7.89 26.57 -15.41
C ARG A 390 8.86 27.48 -16.14
N THR A 391 8.37 28.59 -16.71
CA THR A 391 9.22 29.59 -17.40
C THR A 391 10.21 30.25 -16.43
N LYS A 392 9.76 30.69 -15.25
CA LYS A 392 10.62 31.27 -14.21
C LYS A 392 11.72 30.29 -13.77
N LYS A 393 11.36 29.03 -13.50
CA LYS A 393 12.32 27.98 -13.13
C LYS A 393 13.34 27.71 -14.24
N ARG A 394 12.90 27.72 -15.51
CA ARG A 394 13.77 27.58 -16.68
C ARG A 394 14.76 28.75 -16.81
N GLN A 395 14.30 29.98 -16.59
CA GLN A 395 15.13 31.19 -16.62
C GLN A 395 16.18 31.17 -15.49
N GLN A 396 15.79 30.83 -14.26
CA GLN A 396 16.70 30.70 -13.12
C GLN A 396 17.78 29.65 -13.38
N LYS A 397 17.39 28.49 -13.92
CA LYS A 397 18.35 27.44 -14.31
C LYS A 397 19.31 27.93 -15.39
N ARG A 398 18.81 28.65 -16.40
CA ARG A 398 19.63 29.27 -17.46
C ARG A 398 20.65 30.25 -16.86
N TYR A 399 20.25 31.13 -15.95
CA TYR A 399 21.15 32.10 -15.31
C TYR A 399 22.25 31.38 -14.51
N ALA A 400 21.88 30.36 -13.72
CA ALA A 400 22.84 29.55 -12.98
C ALA A 400 23.83 28.82 -13.90
N GLU A 401 23.36 28.25 -15.01
CA GLU A 401 24.24 27.59 -15.99
C GLU A 401 25.16 28.58 -16.71
N ILE A 402 24.75 29.84 -16.94
CA ILE A 402 25.63 30.89 -17.52
C ILE A 402 26.77 31.20 -16.56
N LYS A 403 26.45 31.50 -15.29
CA LYS A 403 27.46 31.78 -14.26
C LYS A 403 28.43 30.61 -14.06
N ASN A 404 27.94 29.39 -14.16
CA ASN A 404 28.78 28.20 -14.07
C ASN A 404 29.68 28.03 -15.30
N LEU A 405 29.18 28.34 -16.50
CA LEU A 405 29.98 28.30 -17.72
C LEU A 405 31.12 29.32 -17.66
N GLU A 406 30.85 30.56 -17.24
CA GLU A 406 31.87 31.62 -17.08
C GLU A 406 33.00 31.17 -16.14
N LYS A 407 32.65 30.57 -15.00
CA LYS A 407 33.64 30.01 -14.06
C LYS A 407 34.49 28.90 -14.68
N LEU A 408 33.88 28.03 -15.47
CA LEU A 408 34.59 26.93 -16.12
C LEU A 408 35.54 27.43 -17.20
N ILE A 409 35.15 28.46 -17.96
CA ILE A 409 36.00 29.08 -18.99
C ILE A 409 37.32 29.55 -18.38
N LEU A 410 37.28 30.21 -17.21
CA LEU A 410 38.48 30.66 -16.50
C LEU A 410 39.41 29.52 -16.03
N LEU A 411 38.91 28.29 -16.00
CA LEU A 411 39.66 27.12 -15.52
C LEU A 411 40.22 26.26 -16.65
N ILE A 412 39.77 26.47 -17.90
CA ILE A 412 40.27 25.72 -19.08
C ILE A 412 41.79 25.82 -19.21
N ASP A 413 42.36 26.96 -18.81
CA ASP A 413 43.81 27.20 -18.85
C ASP A 413 44.61 26.41 -17.83
N LYS A 414 43.97 25.94 -16.77
CA LYS A 414 44.65 25.22 -15.68
C LYS A 414 44.86 23.73 -15.93
N GLY A 415 44.38 23.18 -17.04
CA GLY A 415 44.78 21.82 -17.44
C GLY A 415 44.05 20.65 -16.77
N LYS A 416 43.19 20.88 -15.78
CA LYS A 416 42.81 19.86 -14.77
C LYS A 416 41.30 19.64 -14.67
N ILE A 417 40.61 19.46 -15.78
CA ILE A 417 39.15 19.31 -15.80
C ILE A 417 38.77 17.93 -16.36
N TRP A 418 38.06 17.15 -15.54
CA TRP A 418 37.37 15.94 -15.95
C TRP A 418 35.92 16.24 -16.34
N ILE A 419 35.53 15.78 -17.52
CA ILE A 419 34.28 16.16 -18.17
C ILE A 419 33.55 14.90 -18.61
N MET A 420 32.32 14.74 -18.14
CA MET A 420 31.40 13.73 -18.62
C MET A 420 30.46 14.35 -19.66
N ILE A 421 30.56 13.93 -20.92
CA ILE A 421 29.88 14.51 -22.07
C ILE A 421 28.81 13.54 -22.55
N SER A 422 27.54 14.00 -22.59
CA SER A 422 26.44 13.24 -23.20
C SER A 422 26.08 13.83 -24.56
N TYR A 423 26.08 13.02 -25.61
CA TYR A 423 25.83 13.42 -27.01
C TYR A 423 24.92 12.43 -27.73
N LYS A 424 24.31 12.90 -28.84
CA LYS A 424 23.34 12.11 -29.63
C LYS A 424 24.01 11.52 -30.86
N ALA A 425 23.98 10.20 -30.99
CA ALA A 425 24.38 9.48 -32.20
C ALA A 425 23.13 8.96 -32.96
N SER A 426 23.32 8.27 -34.08
CA SER A 426 22.27 7.72 -34.93
C SER A 426 21.37 6.69 -34.23
N ASP A 427 21.93 5.96 -33.28
CA ASP A 427 21.33 4.81 -32.58
C ASP A 427 21.02 5.08 -31.10
N GLY A 428 21.41 6.24 -30.55
CA GLY A 428 21.14 6.55 -29.15
C GLY A 428 21.80 7.79 -28.58
N ILE A 429 21.77 7.91 -27.25
CA ILE A 429 22.50 8.93 -26.50
C ILE A 429 23.63 8.24 -25.75
N TYR A 430 24.86 8.67 -26.03
CA TYR A 430 26.08 8.13 -25.44
C TYR A 430 26.60 9.07 -24.36
N THR A 431 27.45 8.56 -23.46
CA THR A 431 28.07 9.38 -22.43
C THR A 431 29.48 8.91 -22.16
N ASP A 432 30.44 9.77 -22.42
CA ASP A 432 31.86 9.50 -22.24
C ASP A 432 32.43 10.40 -21.14
N THR A 433 33.38 9.86 -20.38
CA THR A 433 34.14 10.65 -19.40
C THR A 433 35.53 10.86 -19.97
N LEU A 434 35.83 12.11 -20.27
CA LEU A 434 37.07 12.52 -20.91
C LEU A 434 37.75 13.58 -20.06
N HIS A 435 39.06 13.50 -19.99
CA HIS A 435 39.91 14.59 -19.57
C HIS A 435 39.92 15.68 -20.63
N GLN A 436 40.04 16.94 -20.22
CA GLN A 436 39.93 18.07 -21.15
C GLN A 436 40.92 18.03 -22.34
N HIS A 437 42.09 17.40 -22.19
CA HIS A 437 43.10 17.29 -23.26
C HIS A 437 42.76 16.22 -24.31
N GLU A 438 41.88 15.28 -23.98
CA GLU A 438 41.47 14.19 -24.88
C GLU A 438 40.40 14.66 -25.89
N ILE A 439 39.92 15.89 -25.75
CA ILE A 439 38.86 16.46 -26.59
C ILE A 439 39.49 17.12 -27.81
N ALA A 440 39.66 16.35 -28.88
CA ALA A 440 40.05 16.81 -30.21
C ALA A 440 39.14 16.12 -31.26
N THR A 441 38.06 16.80 -31.62
CA THR A 441 36.92 16.23 -32.36
C THR A 441 36.40 17.20 -33.42
N THR A 442 35.50 16.73 -34.28
CA THR A 442 34.88 17.52 -35.35
C THR A 442 33.78 18.44 -34.80
N SER A 443 33.53 19.55 -35.50
CA SER A 443 32.47 20.51 -35.12
C SER A 443 31.07 19.88 -35.12
N ASP A 444 30.82 18.89 -35.99
CA ASP A 444 29.54 18.19 -36.04
C ASP A 444 29.32 17.29 -34.84
N TRP A 445 30.37 16.65 -34.33
CA TRP A 445 30.28 15.92 -33.07
C TRP A 445 29.94 16.88 -31.90
N VAL A 446 30.57 18.06 -31.84
CA VAL A 446 30.24 19.07 -30.82
C VAL A 446 28.77 19.53 -30.91
N ARG A 447 28.20 19.64 -32.11
CA ARG A 447 26.78 20.00 -32.28
C ARG A 447 25.82 18.97 -31.69
N SER A 448 26.23 17.70 -31.68
CA SER A 448 25.47 16.56 -31.15
C SER A 448 25.44 16.51 -29.60
N VAL A 449 26.30 17.27 -28.92
CA VAL A 449 26.39 17.32 -27.45
C VAL A 449 25.11 17.93 -26.85
N GLN A 450 24.50 17.19 -25.92
CA GLN A 450 23.26 17.57 -25.24
C GLN A 450 23.50 18.09 -23.82
N LYS A 451 24.47 17.53 -23.12
CA LYS A 451 24.73 17.82 -21.71
C LYS A 451 26.19 17.56 -21.37
N VAL A 452 26.72 18.40 -20.49
CA VAL A 452 28.06 18.22 -19.93
C VAL A 452 27.98 18.28 -18.42
N LEU A 453 28.72 17.40 -17.75
CA LEU A 453 28.88 17.39 -16.31
C LEU A 453 30.37 17.42 -15.97
N VAL A 454 30.79 18.46 -15.26
CA VAL A 454 32.18 18.62 -14.80
C VAL A 454 32.25 18.11 -13.37
N THR A 455 32.96 17.01 -13.17
CA THR A 455 33.05 16.28 -11.89
C THR A 455 34.16 16.82 -11.01
N GLU A 456 35.30 17.19 -11.60
CA GLU A 456 36.51 17.53 -10.86
C GLU A 456 37.11 18.83 -11.40
N TYR A 457 36.80 19.93 -10.71
CA TYR A 457 37.41 21.25 -10.97
C TYR A 457 37.85 21.95 -9.66
N ARG A 458 37.39 21.47 -8.50
CA ARG A 458 37.79 21.91 -7.15
C ARG A 458 37.53 20.80 -6.13
N LYS A 459 38.45 20.59 -5.18
CA LYS A 459 38.35 19.57 -4.12
C LYS A 459 37.02 19.71 -3.36
N LYS A 460 36.23 18.63 -3.28
CA LYS A 460 34.91 18.54 -2.58
C LYS A 460 33.79 19.44 -3.13
N ALA A 461 33.92 20.03 -4.33
CA ALA A 461 32.84 20.82 -4.92
C ALA A 461 31.77 19.95 -5.59
N PRO A 462 30.48 20.34 -5.57
CA PRO A 462 29.45 19.63 -6.30
C PRO A 462 29.66 19.75 -7.82
N PRO A 463 29.29 18.72 -8.61
CA PRO A 463 29.53 18.73 -10.04
C PRO A 463 28.75 19.85 -10.75
N ILE A 464 29.41 20.56 -11.66
CA ILE A 464 28.76 21.58 -12.48
C ILE A 464 28.06 20.90 -13.65
N LYS A 465 26.78 21.23 -13.85
CA LYS A 465 25.97 20.71 -14.96
C LYS A 465 25.64 21.81 -15.94
N LEU A 466 25.96 21.60 -17.22
CA LEU A 466 25.58 22.46 -18.34
C LEU A 466 24.68 21.69 -19.32
N THR A 467 23.72 22.38 -19.94
CA THR A 467 22.82 21.78 -20.93
C THR A 467 22.76 22.55 -22.23
N SER A 468 22.45 21.83 -23.31
CA SER A 468 22.19 22.36 -24.65
C SER A 468 23.32 23.28 -25.13
N TYR A 469 23.01 24.54 -25.45
CA TYR A 469 23.97 25.51 -25.96
C TYR A 469 25.22 25.70 -25.07
N ARG A 470 25.06 25.72 -23.74
CA ARG A 470 26.19 26.00 -22.83
C ARG A 470 27.16 24.84 -22.74
N ALA A 471 26.63 23.62 -22.80
CA ALA A 471 27.43 22.41 -22.90
C ALA A 471 28.27 22.44 -24.19
N ARG A 472 27.65 22.73 -25.34
CA ARG A 472 28.33 22.86 -26.63
C ARG A 472 29.37 23.97 -26.64
N LYS A 473 29.06 25.13 -26.05
CA LYS A 473 29.99 26.27 -25.96
C LYS A 473 31.25 25.90 -25.17
N LEU A 474 31.11 25.18 -24.05
CA LEU A 474 32.28 24.73 -23.27
C LEU A 474 33.14 23.75 -24.08
N ILE A 475 32.54 22.71 -24.65
CA ILE A 475 33.29 21.71 -25.43
C ILE A 475 33.96 22.34 -26.64
N LYS A 476 33.28 23.24 -27.35
CA LYS A 476 33.86 23.97 -28.47
C LYS A 476 35.12 24.74 -28.06
N LEU A 477 35.08 25.48 -26.94
CA LEU A 477 36.24 26.24 -26.47
C LEU A 477 37.44 25.34 -26.12
N ILE A 478 37.19 24.19 -25.50
CA ILE A 478 38.25 23.21 -25.19
C ILE A 478 38.81 22.61 -26.48
N ASN A 479 37.93 22.20 -27.40
CA ASN A 479 38.29 21.60 -28.68
C ASN A 479 39.15 22.56 -29.53
N ASP A 480 38.71 23.82 -29.67
CA ASP A 480 39.43 24.85 -30.42
C ASP A 480 40.80 25.17 -29.80
N LYS A 481 40.95 25.01 -28.47
CA LYS A 481 42.23 25.18 -27.79
C LYS A 481 43.17 23.99 -28.06
N ASN A 482 42.70 22.77 -27.91
CA ASN A 482 43.51 21.57 -28.13
C ASN A 482 43.98 21.47 -29.59
N LEU A 483 43.11 21.78 -30.55
CA LEU A 483 43.48 21.82 -31.97
C LEU A 483 44.54 22.88 -32.30
N ARG A 484 44.52 24.03 -31.60
CA ARG A 484 45.56 25.08 -31.73
C ARG A 484 46.89 24.65 -31.12
N ASN A 485 46.86 23.98 -29.97
CA ASN A 485 48.08 23.49 -29.31
C ASN A 485 48.72 22.32 -30.06
N GLY A 486 47.92 21.42 -30.65
CA GLY A 486 48.41 20.32 -31.47
C GLY A 486 49.15 20.78 -32.73
N LYS A 487 48.70 21.88 -33.38
CA LYS A 487 49.39 22.46 -34.54
C LYS A 487 50.72 23.14 -34.22
N LYS A 488 50.92 23.62 -32.98
CA LYS A 488 52.19 24.23 -32.51
C LYS A 488 53.27 23.21 -32.12
N ALA A 489 52.92 21.94 -31.96
CA ALA A 489 53.86 20.87 -31.61
C ALA A 489 54.41 20.12 -32.84
N THR A 490 53.89 20.42 -34.03
CA THR A 490 54.27 19.85 -35.33
C THR A 490 55.01 20.82 -36.26
N LEU A 491 55.31 22.02 -35.75
CA LEU A 491 56.27 22.99 -36.29
C LEU A 491 57.42 23.07 -35.30
#